data_AF-A0A3D0KWZ6-F1
#
_entry.id   AF-A0A3D0KWZ6-F1
#
_cell.length_a   1.000
_cell.length_b   1.000
_cell.length_c   1.000
_cell.angle_alpha   90.00
_cell.angle_beta   90.00
_cell.angle_gamma   90.00
#
_symmetry.space_group_name_H-M   'P 1'
#
loop_
_entity.id
_entity.type
_entity.pdbx_description
1 polymer ?
#
loop_
_entity_poly.entity_id
_entity_poly.type
_entity_poly.pdbx_seq_one_letter_code
_entity_poly.pdbx_strand_id
1 'polypeptide(L)' 'MKNCDLSTIITALGGRQALQDLLGVGPSAVSNYLARDELPQRAVGPVCEALRARGFSVDPTCLEIIGQSVP' A
#
# COMPACT_ATOMS: atom_id res chain seq x y z
N MET A 1 -2.48 -7.41 -18.04
CA MET A 1 -3.45 -6.59 -17.28
C MET A 1 -2.66 -5.99 -16.14
N LYS A 2 -2.41 -4.68 -16.18
CA LYS A 2 -1.70 -3.97 -15.12
C LYS A 2 -2.69 -3.72 -14.00
N ASN A 3 -2.81 -4.67 -13.07
CA ASN A 3 -3.40 -4.40 -11.78
C ASN A 3 -2.38 -3.52 -11.06
N CYS A 4 -2.75 -2.29 -10.67
CA CYS A 4 -1.96 -1.63 -9.63
C CYS A 4 -2.15 -2.53 -8.42
N ASP A 5 -1.09 -3.21 -7.99
CA ASP A 5 -1.21 -4.34 -7.08
C ASP A 5 -1.41 -3.86 -5.63
N LEU A 6 -2.47 -3.09 -5.41
CA LEU A 6 -2.87 -2.60 -4.11
C LEU A 6 -3.13 -3.77 -3.15
N SER A 7 -3.63 -4.88 -3.68
CA SER A 7 -3.75 -6.14 -2.92
C SER A 7 -2.39 -6.70 -2.49
N THR A 8 -1.37 -6.62 -3.35
CA THR A 8 0.00 -7.03 -3.00
C THR A 8 0.63 -6.05 -2.01
N ILE A 9 0.41 -4.74 -2.17
CA ILE A 9 0.83 -3.73 -1.20
C ILE A 9 0.20 -4.00 0.16
N ILE A 10 -1.11 -4.20 0.20
CA ILE A 10 -1.84 -4.52 1.43
C ILE A 10 -1.27 -5.80 2.05
N THR A 11 -0.98 -6.82 1.26
CA THR A 11 -0.39 -8.08 1.74
C THR A 11 1.03 -7.84 2.29
N ALA A 12 1.87 -7.08 1.58
CA ALA A 12 3.22 -6.71 1.99
C ALA A 12 3.23 -5.86 3.28
N LEU A 13 2.22 -5.01 3.46
CA LEU A 13 1.96 -4.26 4.70
C LEU A 13 1.47 -5.13 5.86
N GLY A 14 1.14 -6.40 5.64
CA GLY A 14 0.64 -7.31 6.68
C GLY A 14 -0.88 -7.41 6.76
N GLY A 15 -1.56 -7.00 5.70
CA GLY A 15 -2.99 -7.16 5.50
C GLY A 15 -3.78 -5.86 5.62
N ARG A 16 -5.08 -5.98 5.40
CA ARG A 16 -6.03 -4.85 5.40
C ARG A 16 -6.08 -4.15 6.76
N GLN A 17 -5.89 -4.88 7.86
CA GLN A 17 -5.89 -4.30 9.20
C GLN A 17 -4.70 -3.37 9.41
N ALA A 18 -3.49 -3.80 9.01
CA ALA A 18 -2.30 -2.97 9.11
C ALA A 18 -2.41 -1.67 8.30
N LEU A 19 -3.04 -1.71 7.11
CA LEU A 19 -3.31 -0.50 6.32
C LEU A 19 -4.32 0.42 7.03
N GLN A 20 -5.36 -0.14 7.66
CA GLN A 20 -6.35 0.64 8.42
C GLN A 20 -5.70 1.36 9.60
N ASP A 21 -4.89 0.64 10.38
CA ASP A 21 -4.18 1.20 11.54
C ASP A 21 -3.14 2.24 11.12
N LEU A 22 -2.40 1.99 10.03
CA LEU A 22 -1.42 2.91 9.48
C LEU A 22 -2.04 4.24 9.03
N LEU A 23 -3.21 4.19 8.38
CA LEU A 23 -3.87 5.36 7.82
C LEU A 23 -4.93 5.97 8.76
N GLY A 24 -5.24 5.31 9.87
CA GLY A 24 -6.34 5.69 10.76
C GLY A 24 -7.71 5.66 10.06
N VAL A 25 -7.91 4.73 9.11
CA VAL A 25 -9.14 4.64 8.31
C VAL A 25 -9.93 3.38 8.62
N GLY A 26 -11.24 3.44 8.45
CA GLY A 26 -12.11 2.27 8.58
C GLY A 26 -12.06 1.31 7.38
N PRO A 27 -12.68 0.13 7.51
CA PRO A 27 -12.65 -0.92 6.48
C PRO A 27 -13.30 -0.47 5.16
N SER A 28 -14.32 0.38 5.22
CA SER A 28 -14.98 0.95 4.04
C SER A 28 -14.02 1.81 3.19
N ALA A 29 -13.08 2.51 3.82
CA ALA A 29 -12.10 3.31 3.10
C ALA A 29 -11.13 2.40 2.32
N VAL A 30 -10.66 1.32 2.96
CA VAL A 30 -9.82 0.32 2.29
C VAL A 30 -10.57 -0.37 1.14
N SER A 31 -11.84 -0.72 1.33
CA SER A 31 -12.67 -1.24 0.25
C SER A 31 -12.83 -0.25 -0.90
N ASN A 32 -12.96 1.05 -0.61
CA ASN A 32 -13.03 2.07 -1.65
C ASN A 32 -11.70 2.21 -2.41
N TYR A 33 -10.55 2.11 -1.72
CA TYR A 33 -9.23 2.13 -2.37
C TYR A 33 -9.04 0.91 -3.27
N LEU A 34 -9.45 -0.28 -2.80
CA LEU A 34 -9.45 -1.52 -3.58
C LEU A 34 -10.38 -1.44 -4.79
N ALA A 35 -11.58 -0.87 -4.63
CA ALA A 35 -12.53 -0.72 -5.73
C ALA A 35 -12.04 0.26 -6.81
N ARG A 36 -11.25 1.27 -6.39
CA ARG A 36 -10.67 2.29 -7.27
C ARG A 36 -9.27 1.93 -7.77
N ASP A 37 -8.70 0.84 -7.26
CA ASP A 37 -7.31 0.43 -7.47
C ASP A 37 -6.30 1.56 -7.20
N GLU A 38 -6.63 2.46 -6.27
CA GLU A 38 -5.93 3.73 -6.06
C GLU A 38 -5.96 4.14 -4.58
N LEU A 39 -4.81 4.60 -4.07
CA LEU A 39 -4.72 5.22 -2.75
C LEU A 39 -4.75 6.75 -2.86
N PRO A 40 -5.37 7.45 -1.90
CA PRO A 40 -5.32 8.90 -1.88
C PRO A 40 -3.88 9.38 -1.66
N GLN A 41 -3.49 10.50 -2.28
CA GLN A 41 -2.12 11.08 -2.16
C GLN A 41 -1.63 11.20 -0.71
N ARG A 42 -2.52 11.52 0.23
CA ARG A 42 -2.19 11.60 1.66
C ARG A 42 -1.76 10.26 2.28
N ALA A 43 -2.22 9.14 1.72
CA ALA A 43 -1.90 7.79 2.18
C ALA A 43 -0.62 7.23 1.54
N VAL A 44 -0.21 7.76 0.38
CA VAL A 44 1.00 7.34 -0.34
C VAL A 44 2.23 7.44 0.55
N GLY A 45 2.43 8.58 1.22
CA GLY A 45 3.59 8.79 2.10
C GLY A 45 3.70 7.73 3.20
N PRO A 46 2.69 7.61 4.09
CA PRO A 46 2.68 6.60 5.16
C PRO A 46 2.85 5.16 4.62
N VAL A 47 2.18 4.82 3.51
CA VAL A 47 2.25 3.49 2.90
C VAL A 47 3.66 3.20 2.38
N CYS A 48 4.29 4.14 1.68
CA CYS A 48 5.66 3.99 1.21
C CYS A 48 6.66 3.86 2.38
N GLU A 49 6.51 4.63 3.45
CA GLU A 49 7.37 4.49 4.63
C GLU A 49 7.21 3.13 5.31
N ALA A 50 5.97 2.67 5.50
CA ALA A 50 5.70 1.36 6.10
C ALA A 50 6.24 0.20 5.23
N LEU A 51 6.17 0.33 3.90
CA LEU A 51 6.74 -0.65 2.97
C LEU A 51 8.27 -0.63 3.01
N ARG A 52 8.91 0.54 3.01
CA ARG A 52 10.37 0.66 3.17
C ARG A 52 10.86 0.11 4.50
N ALA A 53 10.14 0.37 5.60
CA ALA A 53 10.46 -0.19 6.91
C ALA A 53 10.43 -1.73 6.93
N ARG A 54 9.70 -2.34 5.99
CA ARG A 54 9.63 -3.78 5.78
C ARG A 54 10.61 -4.30 4.72
N GLY A 55 11.46 -3.45 4.14
CA GLY A 55 12.43 -3.82 3.11
C GLY A 55 11.88 -3.85 1.68
N PHE A 56 10.70 -3.28 1.44
CA PHE A 56 10.15 -3.14 0.08
C PHE A 56 10.54 -1.79 -0.52
N SER A 57 10.97 -1.81 -1.78
CA SER A 57 11.15 -0.62 -2.59
C SER A 57 9.87 -0.35 -3.36
N VAL A 58 9.28 0.84 -3.15
CA VAL A 58 7.98 1.22 -3.71
C VAL A 58 8.09 2.59 -4.36
N ASP A 59 7.59 2.70 -5.59
CA ASP A 59 7.50 3.97 -6.30
C ASP A 59 6.30 4.77 -5.77
N PRO A 60 6.49 5.94 -5.16
CA PRO A 60 5.39 6.77 -4.65
C PRO A 60 4.51 7.36 -5.76
N THR A 61 5.00 7.41 -7.00
CA THR A 61 4.29 7.99 -8.15
C THR A 61 3.23 7.05 -8.69
N CYS A 62 3.52 5.74 -8.66
CA CYS A 62 2.63 4.70 -9.19
C CYS A 62 2.15 3.69 -8.13
N LEU A 63 2.62 3.79 -6.88
CA LEU A 63 2.39 2.78 -5.84
C LEU A 63 2.72 1.37 -6.35
N GLU A 64 3.84 1.25 -7.03
CA GLU A 64 4.29 -0.02 -7.60
C GLU A 64 5.46 -0.53 -6.76
N ILE A 65 5.39 -1.79 -6.33
CA ILE A 65 6.53 -2.44 -5.68
C ILE A 65 7.57 -2.73 -6.77
N ILE A 66 8.60 -1.90 -6.84
CA ILE A 66 9.67 -1.98 -7.85
C ILE A 66 10.76 -3.00 -7.48
N GLY A 67 10.70 -3.55 -6.27
CA GLY A 67 11.58 -4.62 -5.83
C GLY A 67 11.44 -4.92 -4.34
N GLN A 68 11.86 -6.12 -3.95
CA GLN A 68 12.05 -6.50 -2.56
C GLN A 68 13.55 -6.49 -2.29
N SER A 69 14.00 -5.57 -1.44
CA SER A 69 15.38 -5.60 -0.96
C SER A 69 15.45 -6.59 0.20
N VAL A 70 15.54 -7.88 -0.11
CA VAL A 70 16.01 -8.87 0.86
C VAL A 70 17.54 -8.81 0.93
N PRO A 71 18.14 -8.82 2.14
CA PRO A 71 19.58 -8.98 2.30
C PRO A 71 20.08 -10.36 1.84
#